data_AF-A0A8H7ZAN8-F1
#
_entry.id   AF-A0A8H7ZAN8-F1
#
_cell.length_a   1.000
_cell.length_b   1.000
_cell.length_c   1.000
_cell.angle_alpha   90.00
_cell.angle_beta   90.00
_cell.angle_gamma   90.00
#
_symmetry.space_group_name_H-M   'P 1'
#
loop_
_entity.id
_entity.type
_entity.pdbx_description
1 polymer ?
#
loop_
_entity_poly.entity_id
_entity_poly.type
_entity_poly.pdbx_seq_one_letter_code
_entity_poly.pdbx_strand_id
1 'polypeptide(L)'
;MATPRQLVFIDDVAKNHVKYHDPIFASYLKLRQDVLKLYTSISKQIEQDADAEGSTSGSQTSRFKLHQLEVELHKVELTYKTHIDELANLLRIEKSLKPDVLTGVKEKLDQLIAQNEELQEKISRINTVEKPLLDKITKFVASFNSNIEKTRAKPILASYIKTLDGDLSEEQNESESLNVDFRSLVFNKDELRSQVRQVLKNDAATAIVATEHGLHIDELLKTGKIFDEYDENKVLYKLYRSTLFDISHTITLDEYDEMIAKTVEQIQTLKNEGESTKQSWSKNAEKMLKIKAIVDETVDQEITEDVEMTE
;
A
#
# COMPACT_ATOMS: atom_id res chain seq x y z
N MET A 1 -34.48 41.74 -24.63
CA MET A 1 -33.41 40.78 -24.28
C MET A 1 -32.66 40.42 -25.55
N ALA A 2 -31.32 40.48 -25.55
CA ALA A 2 -30.53 40.12 -26.72
C ALA A 2 -30.58 38.60 -26.94
N THR A 3 -30.75 38.17 -28.19
CA THR A 3 -30.78 36.75 -28.55
C THR A 3 -29.37 36.13 -28.44
N PRO A 4 -29.24 34.82 -28.22
CA PRO A 4 -27.94 34.15 -28.11
C PRO A 4 -27.01 34.41 -29.32
N ARG A 5 -27.56 34.51 -30.53
CA ARG A 5 -26.81 34.86 -31.75
C ARG A 5 -26.28 36.30 -31.72
N GLN A 6 -27.07 37.24 -31.20
CA GLN A 6 -26.63 38.63 -31.03
C GLN A 6 -25.53 38.73 -29.99
N LEU A 7 -25.57 37.94 -28.92
CA LEU A 7 -24.51 37.91 -27.90
C LEU A 7 -23.18 37.40 -28.46
N VAL A 8 -23.18 36.32 -29.26
CA VAL A 8 -21.98 35.82 -29.93
C VAL A 8 -21.42 36.86 -30.91
N PHE A 9 -22.29 37.48 -31.72
CA PHE A 9 -21.86 38.51 -32.65
C PHE A 9 -21.26 39.74 -31.94
N ILE A 10 -21.86 40.15 -30.82
CA ILE A 10 -21.35 41.26 -30.00
C ILE A 10 -19.99 40.90 -29.40
N ASP A 11 -19.83 39.67 -28.90
CA ASP A 11 -18.56 39.19 -28.34
C ASP A 11 -17.46 39.11 -29.41
N ASP A 12 -17.79 38.62 -30.60
CA ASP A 12 -16.85 38.59 -31.74
C ASP A 12 -16.46 39.99 -32.21
N VAL A 13 -17.42 40.92 -32.30
CA VAL A 13 -17.16 42.32 -32.64
C VAL A 13 -16.32 43.00 -31.55
N ALA A 14 -16.62 42.76 -30.28
CA ALA A 14 -15.86 43.32 -29.16
C ALA A 14 -14.43 42.79 -29.14
N LYS A 15 -14.23 41.47 -29.31
CA LYS A 15 -12.89 40.85 -29.40
C LYS A 15 -12.09 41.36 -30.59
N ASN A 16 -12.73 41.48 -31.76
CA ASN A 16 -12.08 42.03 -32.95
C ASN A 16 -11.75 43.51 -32.77
N HIS A 17 -12.64 44.29 -32.18
CA HIS A 17 -12.37 45.69 -31.87
C HIS A 17 -11.18 45.80 -30.91
N VAL A 18 -11.12 45.03 -29.83
CA VAL A 18 -9.97 45.05 -28.91
C VAL A 18 -8.68 44.64 -29.63
N LYS A 19 -8.73 43.67 -30.54
CA LYS A 19 -7.55 43.15 -31.25
C LYS A 19 -7.03 44.06 -32.38
N TYR A 20 -7.92 44.77 -33.08
CA TYR A 20 -7.58 45.53 -34.29
C TYR A 20 -7.85 47.03 -34.18
N HIS A 21 -8.22 47.53 -33.01
CA HIS A 21 -8.43 48.96 -32.81
C HIS A 21 -7.10 49.70 -32.77
N ASP A 22 -6.71 50.25 -33.92
CA ASP A 22 -5.61 51.19 -34.06
C ASP A 22 -6.17 52.62 -34.24
N PRO A 23 -6.15 53.45 -33.17
CA PRO A 23 -6.66 54.82 -33.24
C PRO A 23 -5.78 55.73 -34.11
N ILE A 24 -4.49 55.42 -34.24
CA ILE A 24 -3.54 56.23 -35.00
C ILE A 24 -3.80 55.99 -36.49
N PHE A 25 -3.96 54.74 -36.92
CA PHE A 25 -4.35 54.42 -38.29
C PHE A 25 -5.74 54.97 -38.64
N ALA A 26 -6.71 54.92 -37.70
CA ALA A 26 -8.02 55.53 -37.89
C ALA A 26 -7.93 57.06 -38.09
N SER A 27 -7.04 57.74 -37.36
CA SER A 27 -6.81 59.19 -37.53
C SER A 27 -6.23 59.53 -38.91
N TYR A 28 -5.32 58.70 -39.43
CA TYR A 28 -4.79 58.84 -40.79
C TYR A 28 -5.86 58.63 -41.86
N LEU A 29 -6.69 57.60 -41.72
CA LEU A 29 -7.80 57.36 -42.64
C LEU A 29 -8.82 58.49 -42.63
N LYS A 30 -9.11 59.05 -41.45
CA LYS A 30 -10.00 60.20 -41.31
C LYS A 30 -9.44 61.43 -42.02
N LEU A 31 -8.14 61.73 -41.85
CA LEU A 31 -7.47 62.82 -42.56
C LEU A 31 -7.58 62.64 -44.08
N ARG A 32 -7.32 61.42 -44.59
CA ARG A 32 -7.47 61.11 -46.03
C ARG A 32 -8.90 61.31 -46.52
N GLN A 33 -9.89 60.94 -45.71
CA GLN A 33 -11.30 61.17 -46.01
C GLN A 33 -11.62 62.67 -46.06
N ASP A 34 -11.10 63.46 -45.13
CA ASP A 34 -11.35 64.89 -45.05
C ASP A 34 -10.66 65.67 -46.18
N VAL A 35 -9.47 65.24 -46.61
CA VAL A 35 -8.82 65.73 -47.84
C VAL A 35 -9.67 65.41 -49.08
N LEU A 36 -10.21 64.20 -49.19
CA LEU A 36 -11.07 63.82 -50.31
C LEU A 36 -12.38 64.62 -50.32
N LYS A 37 -12.99 64.87 -49.15
CA LYS A 37 -14.17 65.74 -49.03
C LYS A 37 -13.86 67.17 -49.45
N LEU A 38 -12.69 67.71 -49.06
CA LEU A 38 -12.28 69.04 -49.47
C LEU A 38 -12.06 69.11 -50.99
N TYR A 39 -11.36 68.13 -51.56
CA TYR A 39 -11.13 68.04 -53.01
C TYR A 39 -12.44 67.98 -53.81
N THR A 40 -13.37 67.12 -53.40
CA THR A 40 -14.68 66.99 -54.06
C THR A 40 -15.54 68.25 -53.88
N SER A 41 -15.46 68.93 -52.73
CA SER A 41 -16.13 70.21 -52.49
C SER A 41 -15.57 71.32 -53.38
N ILE A 42 -14.24 71.40 -53.53
CA ILE A 42 -13.58 72.37 -54.41
C ILE A 42 -13.94 72.08 -55.87
N SER A 43 -13.93 70.81 -56.29
CA SER A 43 -14.28 70.42 -57.66
C SER A 43 -15.72 70.82 -58.01
N LYS A 44 -16.67 70.58 -57.10
CA LYS A 44 -18.07 71.01 -57.27
C LYS A 44 -18.24 72.53 -57.29
N GLN A 45 -17.47 73.26 -56.48
CA GLN A 45 -17.48 74.73 -56.49
C GLN A 45 -16.93 75.27 -57.81
N ILE A 46 -15.86 74.69 -58.36
CA ILE A 46 -15.33 75.08 -59.67
C ILE A 46 -16.35 74.84 -60.79
N GLU A 47 -17.08 73.72 -60.75
CA GLU A 47 -18.15 73.43 -61.71
C GLU A 47 -19.34 74.38 -61.59
N GLN A 48 -19.66 74.86 -60.38
CA GLN A 48 -20.78 75.78 -60.12
C GLN A 48 -20.43 77.27 -60.33
N ASP A 49 -19.19 77.68 -60.00
CA ASP A 49 -18.70 79.05 -60.17
C ASP A 49 -18.41 79.38 -61.64
N ALA A 50 -18.32 78.37 -62.53
CA ALA A 50 -18.31 78.57 -63.98
C ALA A 50 -19.62 79.20 -64.50
N ASP A 51 -20.73 79.07 -63.76
CA ASP A 51 -22.06 79.56 -64.12
C ASP A 51 -22.48 80.84 -63.36
N ALA A 52 -21.71 81.31 -62.37
CA ALA A 52 -22.07 82.45 -61.53
C ALA A 52 -20.86 83.36 -61.22
N GLU A 53 -20.80 84.53 -61.88
CA GLU A 53 -19.80 85.57 -61.64
C GLU A 53 -19.93 86.17 -60.23
N GLY A 54 -19.16 85.64 -59.27
CA GLY A 54 -18.83 86.35 -58.03
C GLY A 54 -19.03 85.56 -56.74
N SER A 55 -18.15 84.60 -56.45
CA SER A 55 -18.10 83.97 -55.12
C SER A 55 -16.67 83.80 -54.60
N THR A 56 -15.97 84.91 -54.36
CA THR A 56 -14.59 84.92 -53.82
C THR A 56 -14.46 84.42 -52.38
N SER A 57 -15.57 84.30 -51.64
CA SER A 57 -15.62 83.86 -50.24
C SER A 57 -15.40 82.34 -50.07
N GLY A 58 -15.84 81.52 -51.04
CA GLY A 58 -15.60 80.07 -51.05
C GLY A 58 -14.13 79.69 -51.20
N SER A 59 -13.36 80.53 -51.90
CA SER A 59 -11.92 80.35 -52.11
C SER A 59 -11.10 80.54 -50.83
N GLN A 60 -11.42 81.55 -50.00
CA GLN A 60 -10.69 81.82 -48.76
C GLN A 60 -10.93 80.75 -47.69
N THR A 61 -12.17 80.29 -47.52
CA THR A 61 -12.51 79.23 -46.56
C THR A 61 -11.89 77.88 -46.95
N SER A 62 -11.84 77.58 -48.25
CA SER A 62 -11.16 76.37 -48.76
C SER A 62 -9.64 76.44 -48.57
N ARG A 63 -9.02 77.60 -48.75
CA ARG A 63 -7.58 77.82 -48.48
C ARG A 63 -7.25 77.67 -46.99
N PHE A 64 -8.07 78.22 -46.11
CA PHE A 64 -7.89 78.04 -44.66
C PHE A 64 -8.00 76.56 -44.26
N LYS A 65 -9.02 75.85 -44.77
CA LYS A 65 -9.18 74.39 -44.54
C LYS A 65 -8.02 73.59 -45.10
N LEU A 66 -7.47 73.98 -46.25
CA LEU A 66 -6.29 73.34 -46.84
C LEU A 66 -5.08 73.48 -45.93
N HIS A 67 -4.83 74.69 -45.42
CA HIS A 67 -3.72 74.91 -44.49
C HIS A 67 -3.93 74.19 -43.14
N GLN A 68 -5.17 74.11 -42.66
CA GLN A 68 -5.49 73.29 -41.49
C GLN A 68 -5.17 71.80 -41.73
N LEU A 69 -5.59 71.25 -42.87
CA LEU A 69 -5.30 69.86 -43.24
C LEU A 69 -3.80 69.60 -43.46
N GLU A 70 -3.04 70.60 -43.91
CA GLU A 70 -1.59 70.53 -44.04
C GLU A 70 -0.90 70.40 -42.67
N VAL A 71 -1.32 71.19 -41.69
CA VAL A 71 -0.83 71.08 -40.31
C VAL A 71 -1.23 69.72 -39.70
N GLU A 72 -2.46 69.29 -39.92
CA GLU A 72 -2.93 67.97 -39.47
C GLU A 72 -2.17 66.82 -40.15
N LEU A 73 -1.80 66.96 -41.42
CA LEU A 73 -0.97 66.00 -42.15
C LEU A 73 0.40 65.85 -41.52
N HIS A 74 1.11 66.95 -41.26
CA HIS A 74 2.42 66.89 -40.61
C HIS A 74 2.35 66.25 -39.22
N LYS A 75 1.28 66.55 -38.46
CA LYS A 75 1.04 65.93 -37.15
C LYS A 75 0.82 64.42 -37.25
N VAL A 76 -0.05 63.99 -38.16
CA VAL A 76 -0.37 62.58 -38.37
C VAL A 76 0.83 61.82 -38.92
N GLU A 77 1.58 62.39 -39.86
CA GLU A 77 2.80 61.81 -40.40
C GLU A 77 3.83 61.53 -39.31
N LEU A 78 4.09 62.51 -38.44
CA LEU A 78 5.02 62.34 -37.33
C LEU A 78 4.54 61.27 -36.36
N THR A 79 3.25 61.31 -35.99
CA THR A 79 2.68 60.36 -35.03
C THR A 79 2.66 58.94 -35.60
N TYR A 80 2.35 58.79 -36.89
CA TYR A 80 2.33 57.50 -37.57
C TYR A 80 3.73 56.91 -37.73
N LYS A 81 4.73 57.76 -38.03
CA LYS A 81 6.13 57.34 -38.07
C LYS A 81 6.61 56.84 -36.71
N THR A 82 6.36 57.60 -35.65
CA THR A 82 6.68 57.18 -34.27
C THR A 82 5.98 55.88 -33.92
N HIS A 83 4.70 55.72 -34.28
CA HIS A 83 3.96 54.48 -34.04
C HIS A 83 4.56 53.27 -34.78
N ILE A 84 4.97 53.43 -36.03
CA ILE A 84 5.67 52.37 -36.78
C ILE A 84 6.98 52.00 -36.09
N ASP A 85 7.77 53.00 -35.66
CA ASP A 85 9.04 52.78 -34.96
C ASP A 85 8.81 52.07 -33.61
N GLU A 86 7.77 52.43 -32.87
CA GLU A 86 7.33 51.75 -31.64
C GLU A 86 6.93 50.29 -31.91
N LEU A 87 6.11 50.04 -32.93
CA LEU A 87 5.73 48.67 -33.33
C LEU A 87 6.95 47.85 -33.75
N ALA A 88 7.88 48.44 -34.51
CA ALA A 88 9.12 47.79 -34.90
C ALA A 88 10.00 47.45 -33.68
N ASN A 89 10.07 48.37 -32.71
CA ASN A 89 10.77 48.15 -31.46
C ASN A 89 10.09 47.07 -30.60
N LEU A 90 8.76 47.06 -30.48
CA LEU A 90 8.02 46.03 -29.77
C LEU A 90 8.23 44.66 -30.40
N LEU A 91 8.18 44.54 -31.72
CA LEU A 91 8.47 43.29 -32.44
C LEU A 91 9.92 42.84 -32.23
N ARG A 92 10.87 43.79 -32.13
CA ARG A 92 12.27 43.49 -31.82
C ARG A 92 12.42 42.99 -30.38
N ILE A 93 11.75 43.65 -29.43
CA ILE A 93 11.72 43.26 -28.02
C ILE A 93 11.10 41.87 -27.90
N GLU A 94 9.95 41.60 -28.50
CA GLU A 94 9.29 40.29 -28.48
C GLU A 94 10.17 39.18 -29.05
N LYS A 95 10.91 39.44 -30.13
CA LYS A 95 11.89 38.49 -30.69
C LYS A 95 13.07 38.24 -29.74
N SER A 96 13.53 39.25 -29.03
CA SER A 96 14.69 39.17 -28.12
C SER A 96 14.33 38.71 -26.70
N LEU A 97 13.09 38.95 -26.28
CA LEU A 97 12.56 38.77 -24.94
C LEU A 97 11.40 37.78 -25.06
N LYS A 98 11.72 36.51 -25.36
CA LYS A 98 10.78 35.44 -25.04
C LYS A 98 10.52 35.54 -23.53
N PRO A 99 9.26 35.70 -23.08
CA PRO A 99 9.02 35.93 -21.67
C PRO A 99 9.53 34.73 -20.89
N ASP A 100 10.42 34.98 -19.93
CA ASP A 100 10.94 34.00 -18.97
C ASP A 100 9.81 33.31 -18.18
N VAL A 101 8.62 33.91 -18.21
CA VAL A 101 7.39 33.30 -17.70
C VAL A 101 7.01 32.05 -18.48
N LEU A 102 7.22 31.96 -19.80
CA LEU A 102 6.91 30.75 -20.57
C LEU A 102 7.87 29.60 -20.26
N THR A 103 9.15 29.90 -20.03
CA THR A 103 10.15 28.92 -19.57
C THR A 103 9.82 28.48 -18.15
N GLY A 104 9.55 29.40 -17.22
CA GLY A 104 9.16 29.07 -15.85
C GLY A 104 7.82 28.35 -15.73
N VAL A 105 6.83 28.66 -16.59
CA VAL A 105 5.56 27.92 -16.66
C VAL A 105 5.78 26.52 -17.21
N LYS A 106 6.65 26.36 -18.21
CA LYS A 106 7.00 25.04 -18.75
C LYS A 106 7.72 24.19 -17.70
N GLU A 107 8.69 24.75 -16.98
CA GLU A 107 9.37 24.06 -15.88
C GLU A 107 8.39 23.66 -14.76
N LYS A 108 7.46 24.54 -14.39
CA LYS A 108 6.40 24.21 -13.41
C LYS A 108 5.45 23.13 -13.92
N LEU A 109 5.13 23.12 -15.21
CA LEU A 109 4.33 22.08 -15.85
C LEU A 109 5.07 20.74 -15.78
N ASP A 110 6.35 20.71 -16.13
CA ASP A 110 7.18 19.51 -16.10
C ASP A 110 7.31 18.96 -14.67
N GLN A 111 7.45 19.84 -13.67
CA GLN A 111 7.43 19.45 -12.25
C GLN A 111 6.09 18.86 -11.81
N LEU A 112 4.97 19.45 -12.23
CA LEU A 112 3.63 18.94 -11.92
C LEU A 112 3.37 17.58 -12.58
N ILE A 113 3.86 17.37 -13.80
CA ILE A 113 3.77 16.08 -14.49
C ILE A 113 4.54 15.01 -13.71
N ALA A 114 5.79 15.29 -13.33
CA ALA A 114 6.61 14.36 -12.55
C ALA A 114 5.96 14.02 -11.19
N GLN A 115 5.39 15.01 -10.49
CA GLN A 115 4.65 14.76 -9.24
C GLN A 115 3.40 13.90 -9.45
N ASN A 116 2.70 14.10 -10.57
CA ASN A 116 1.51 13.31 -10.90
C ASN A 116 1.88 11.85 -11.22
N GLU A 117 2.99 11.63 -11.94
CA GLU A 117 3.53 10.29 -12.19
C GLU A 117 3.93 9.59 -10.87
N GLU A 118 4.62 10.28 -9.96
CA GLU A 118 4.97 9.74 -8.64
C GLU A 118 3.72 9.39 -7.82
N LEU A 119 2.70 10.26 -7.85
CA LEU A 119 1.44 10.00 -7.16
C LEU A 119 0.69 8.81 -7.79
N GLN A 120 0.68 8.68 -9.11
CA GLN A 120 0.10 7.51 -9.76
C GLN A 120 0.83 6.22 -9.39
N GLU A 121 2.16 6.25 -9.28
CA GLU A 121 2.94 5.10 -8.80
C GLU A 121 2.63 4.77 -7.33
N LYS A 122 2.47 5.77 -6.47
CA LYS A 122 2.03 5.56 -5.07
C LYS A 122 0.62 4.98 -5.02
N ILE A 123 -0.32 5.49 -5.81
CA ILE A 123 -1.69 4.97 -5.88
C ILE A 123 -1.70 3.53 -6.38
N SER A 124 -0.89 3.21 -7.39
CA SER A 124 -0.78 1.84 -7.89
C SER A 124 -0.21 0.90 -6.83
N ARG A 125 0.82 1.33 -6.09
CA ARG A 125 1.38 0.57 -4.95
C ARG A 125 0.34 0.34 -3.84
N ILE A 126 -0.41 1.36 -3.46
CA ILE A 126 -1.48 1.25 -2.47
C ILE A 126 -2.51 0.21 -2.92
N ASN A 127 -2.94 0.27 -4.18
CA ASN A 127 -3.96 -0.64 -4.69
C ASN A 127 -3.48 -2.09 -4.89
N THR A 128 -2.21 -2.28 -5.27
CA THR A 128 -1.66 -3.60 -5.61
C THR A 128 -1.03 -4.34 -4.44
N VAL A 129 -0.50 -3.62 -3.44
CA VAL A 129 0.21 -4.22 -2.31
C VAL A 129 -0.51 -3.95 -1.00
N GLU A 130 -0.75 -2.68 -0.68
CA GLU A 130 -1.19 -2.30 0.67
C GLU A 130 -2.66 -2.66 0.93
N LYS A 131 -3.54 -2.40 -0.03
CA LYS A 131 -4.96 -2.76 0.05
C LYS A 131 -5.18 -4.27 0.17
N PRO A 132 -4.61 -5.13 -0.70
CA PRO A 132 -4.77 -6.57 -0.53
C PRO A 132 -4.10 -7.09 0.75
N LEU A 133 -3.03 -6.44 1.24
CA LEU A 133 -2.45 -6.78 2.55
C LEU A 133 -3.41 -6.42 3.70
N LEU A 134 -4.03 -5.24 3.67
CA LEU A 134 -5.04 -4.82 4.64
C LEU A 134 -6.25 -5.74 4.62
N ASP A 135 -6.71 -6.14 3.42
CA ASP A 135 -7.79 -7.10 3.23
C ASP A 135 -7.41 -8.47 3.79
N LYS A 136 -6.15 -8.90 3.64
CA LYS A 136 -5.63 -10.12 4.28
C LYS A 136 -5.67 -9.98 5.80
N ILE A 137 -5.14 -8.91 6.37
CA ILE A 137 -5.10 -8.67 7.82
C ILE A 137 -6.52 -8.63 8.41
N THR A 138 -7.45 -7.92 7.77
CA THR A 138 -8.85 -7.86 8.23
C THR A 138 -9.53 -9.23 8.14
N LYS A 139 -9.28 -10.02 7.08
CA LYS A 139 -9.74 -11.41 7.01
C LYS A 139 -9.13 -12.29 8.11
N PHE A 140 -7.84 -12.13 8.41
CA PHE A 140 -7.16 -12.82 9.52
C PHE A 140 -7.82 -12.48 10.86
N VAL A 141 -7.99 -11.19 11.15
CA VAL A 141 -8.63 -10.72 12.39
C VAL A 141 -10.07 -11.22 12.48
N ALA A 142 -10.82 -11.18 11.38
CA ALA A 142 -12.19 -11.71 11.35
C ALA A 142 -12.22 -13.24 11.59
N SER A 143 -11.29 -14.00 10.99
CA SER A 143 -11.17 -15.44 11.22
C SER A 143 -10.75 -15.77 12.65
N PHE A 144 -9.84 -14.98 13.22
CA PHE A 144 -9.35 -15.11 14.58
C PHE A 144 -10.45 -14.80 15.59
N ASN A 145 -11.15 -13.67 15.43
CA ASN A 145 -12.30 -13.32 16.26
C ASN A 145 -13.42 -14.35 16.13
N SER A 146 -13.71 -14.85 14.91
CA SER A 146 -14.71 -15.92 14.74
C SER A 146 -14.29 -17.22 15.42
N ASN A 147 -12.99 -17.51 15.49
CA ASN A 147 -12.47 -18.70 16.17
C ASN A 147 -12.40 -18.52 17.70
N ILE A 148 -12.24 -17.29 18.20
CA ILE A 148 -12.30 -16.99 19.63
C ILE A 148 -13.75 -16.95 20.15
N GLU A 149 -14.66 -16.29 19.43
CA GLU A 149 -16.09 -16.21 19.78
C GLU A 149 -16.74 -17.60 19.79
N LYS A 150 -16.26 -18.52 18.94
CA LYS A 150 -16.62 -19.93 19.03
C LYS A 150 -15.83 -20.59 20.17
N THR A 151 -16.36 -20.50 21.38
CA THR A 151 -15.89 -21.19 22.61
C THR A 151 -15.82 -22.71 22.50
N ARG A 152 -16.12 -23.28 21.33
CA ARG A 152 -15.87 -24.66 20.97
C ARG A 152 -15.15 -24.64 19.62
N ALA A 153 -13.85 -24.93 19.62
CA ALA A 153 -13.19 -25.38 18.40
C ALA A 153 -14.07 -26.49 17.82
N LYS A 154 -14.54 -26.35 16.57
CA LYS A 154 -15.25 -27.45 15.92
C LYS A 154 -14.30 -28.65 16.01
N PRO A 155 -14.72 -29.79 16.60
CA PRO A 155 -13.90 -30.99 16.53
C PRO A 155 -13.60 -31.22 15.05
N ILE A 156 -12.32 -31.41 14.71
CA ILE A 156 -11.91 -31.78 13.36
C ILE A 156 -12.53 -33.16 13.13
N LEU A 157 -13.73 -33.19 12.57
CA LEU A 157 -14.42 -34.43 12.26
C LEU A 157 -13.68 -35.07 11.08
N ALA A 158 -13.33 -36.35 11.20
CA ALA A 158 -12.68 -37.13 10.15
C ALA A 158 -13.41 -37.01 8.79
N SER A 159 -14.72 -36.76 8.80
CA SER A 159 -15.53 -36.50 7.60
C SER A 159 -15.12 -35.25 6.82
N TYR A 160 -14.61 -34.19 7.47
CA TYR A 160 -14.20 -32.94 6.81
C TYR A 160 -12.86 -33.08 6.06
N ILE A 161 -12.00 -33.98 6.52
CA ILE A 161 -10.75 -34.30 5.82
C ILE A 161 -11.04 -35.28 4.67
N LYS A 162 -12.04 -36.16 4.78
CA LYS A 162 -12.48 -37.05 3.68
C LYS A 162 -13.05 -36.29 2.48
N THR A 163 -13.70 -35.15 2.70
CA THR A 163 -14.19 -34.29 1.61
C THR A 163 -13.05 -33.56 0.88
N LEU A 164 -11.91 -33.33 1.53
CA LEU A 164 -10.71 -32.76 0.90
C LEU A 164 -10.05 -33.74 -0.09
N ASP A 165 -10.12 -35.05 0.17
CA ASP A 165 -9.51 -36.09 -0.66
C ASP A 165 -10.37 -36.44 -1.89
N GLY A 166 -11.60 -35.90 -1.98
CA GLY A 166 -12.65 -36.37 -2.89
C GLY A 166 -12.93 -35.53 -4.15
N ASP A 167 -12.58 -34.24 -4.18
CA ASP A 167 -12.91 -33.37 -5.31
C ASP A 167 -11.70 -32.58 -5.81
N LEU A 168 -11.23 -32.94 -7.00
CA LEU A 168 -10.21 -32.26 -7.82
C LEU A 168 -10.55 -30.78 -8.15
N SER A 169 -11.67 -30.23 -7.65
CA SER A 169 -12.08 -28.84 -7.85
C SER A 169 -11.61 -27.89 -6.75
N GLU A 170 -11.05 -28.37 -5.63
CA GLU A 170 -10.65 -27.52 -4.50
C GLU A 170 -9.16 -27.17 -4.46
N GLU A 171 -8.31 -27.65 -5.36
CA GLU A 171 -6.87 -27.27 -5.40
C GLU A 171 -6.68 -25.75 -5.63
N GLN A 172 -7.63 -25.07 -6.28
CA GLN A 172 -7.63 -23.60 -6.38
C GLN A 172 -8.03 -22.93 -5.06
N ASN A 173 -8.95 -23.54 -4.30
CA ASN A 173 -9.33 -23.06 -2.97
C ASN A 173 -8.24 -23.34 -1.93
N GLU A 174 -7.41 -24.37 -2.09
CA GLU A 174 -6.30 -24.67 -1.17
C GLU A 174 -5.20 -23.60 -1.20
N SER A 175 -4.94 -22.99 -2.37
CA SER A 175 -3.96 -21.89 -2.49
C SER A 175 -4.42 -20.58 -1.83
N GLU A 176 -5.74 -20.41 -1.64
CA GLU A 176 -6.34 -19.26 -0.94
C GLU A 176 -6.86 -19.61 0.47
N SER A 177 -7.02 -20.89 0.80
CA SER A 177 -7.57 -21.33 2.07
C SER A 177 -6.49 -21.35 3.13
N LEU A 178 -6.73 -20.50 4.11
CA LEU A 178 -5.97 -20.30 5.33
C LEU A 178 -6.15 -21.44 6.36
N ASN A 179 -6.34 -22.68 5.87
CA ASN A 179 -6.49 -23.85 6.72
C ASN A 179 -5.12 -24.50 6.90
N VAL A 180 -4.73 -24.74 8.15
CA VAL A 180 -3.56 -25.57 8.47
C VAL A 180 -3.71 -26.89 7.69
N ASP A 181 -2.68 -27.30 6.97
CA ASP A 181 -2.73 -28.54 6.20
C ASP A 181 -2.85 -29.74 7.16
N PHE A 182 -4.09 -30.19 7.35
CA PHE A 182 -4.43 -31.32 8.21
C PHE A 182 -4.17 -32.66 7.53
N ARG A 183 -3.74 -32.70 6.25
CA ARG A 183 -3.33 -33.95 5.57
C ARG A 183 -2.10 -34.55 6.25
N SER A 184 -1.21 -33.70 6.79
CA SER A 184 -0.03 -34.09 7.56
C SER A 184 -0.34 -34.86 8.87
N LEU A 185 -1.60 -34.84 9.32
CA LEU A 185 -2.05 -35.53 10.54
C LEU A 185 -2.63 -36.92 10.27
N VAL A 186 -2.75 -37.31 9.00
CA VAL A 186 -3.25 -38.61 8.57
C VAL A 186 -2.06 -39.54 8.37
N PHE A 187 -1.96 -40.57 9.21
CA PHE A 187 -0.88 -41.54 9.17
C PHE A 187 -1.38 -42.89 8.68
N ASN A 188 -0.57 -43.57 7.87
CA ASN A 188 -0.81 -44.96 7.50
C ASN A 188 -0.49 -45.86 8.70
N LYS A 189 -1.42 -46.77 9.06
CA LYS A 189 -1.27 -47.71 10.18
C LYS A 189 0.00 -48.56 10.02
N ASP A 190 0.33 -48.99 8.80
CA ASP A 190 1.50 -49.85 8.56
C ASP A 190 2.84 -49.10 8.64
N GLU A 191 2.86 -47.85 8.20
CA GLU A 191 4.03 -46.99 8.31
C GLU A 191 4.31 -46.62 9.77
N LEU A 192 3.25 -46.29 10.53
CA LEU A 192 3.35 -46.00 11.95
C LEU A 192 3.82 -47.23 12.74
N ARG A 193 3.31 -48.42 12.42
CA ARG A 193 3.81 -49.69 13.00
C ARG A 193 5.29 -49.90 12.70
N SER A 194 5.75 -49.59 11.48
CA SER A 194 7.16 -49.71 11.10
C SER A 194 8.04 -48.72 11.87
N GLN A 195 7.62 -47.46 11.98
CA GLN A 195 8.35 -46.41 12.69
C GLN A 195 8.45 -46.69 14.20
N VAL A 196 7.34 -47.13 14.83
CA VAL A 196 7.35 -47.51 16.26
C VAL A 196 8.24 -48.73 16.49
N ARG A 197 8.19 -49.74 15.62
CA ARG A 197 9.11 -50.89 15.68
C ARG A 197 10.57 -50.49 15.49
N GLN A 198 10.84 -49.48 14.66
CA GLN A 198 12.20 -48.99 14.44
C GLN A 198 12.75 -48.23 15.65
N VAL A 199 11.92 -47.43 16.32
CA VAL A 199 12.29 -46.74 17.57
C VAL A 199 12.54 -47.76 18.70
N LEU A 200 11.69 -48.77 18.84
CA LEU A 200 11.84 -49.82 19.85
C LEU A 200 13.05 -50.76 19.60
N LYS A 201 13.51 -50.89 18.34
CA LYS A 201 14.70 -51.68 18.00
C LYS A 201 16.02 -51.01 18.41
N ASN A 202 16.02 -49.69 18.64
CA ASN A 202 17.22 -48.96 19.04
C ASN A 202 17.54 -49.10 20.54
N ASP A 203 16.59 -49.56 21.36
CA ASP A 203 16.84 -50.02 22.73
C ASP A 203 17.21 -51.51 22.70
N ALA A 204 18.50 -51.81 22.77
CA ALA A 204 19.09 -53.13 22.54
C ALA A 204 18.68 -54.24 23.54
N ALA A 205 17.77 -53.99 24.49
CA ALA A 205 17.40 -54.95 25.55
C ALA A 205 16.13 -55.78 25.27
N THR A 206 15.35 -55.47 24.23
CA THR A 206 13.94 -55.95 24.14
C THR A 206 13.61 -56.63 22.82
N ALA A 207 14.57 -57.29 22.18
CA ALA A 207 14.37 -57.98 20.90
C ALA A 207 13.39 -59.17 20.95
N ILE A 208 13.10 -59.72 22.13
CA ILE A 208 12.19 -60.88 22.30
C ILE A 208 10.72 -60.44 22.42
N VAL A 209 10.43 -59.17 22.78
CA VAL A 209 9.06 -58.68 23.06
C VAL A 209 8.42 -57.96 21.87
N ALA A 210 9.14 -57.84 20.75
CA ALA A 210 8.68 -57.12 19.55
C ALA A 210 7.42 -57.71 18.90
N THR A 211 7.12 -59.00 19.11
CA THR A 211 5.96 -59.69 18.54
C THR A 211 4.68 -59.44 19.36
N GLU A 212 4.78 -59.34 20.69
CA GLU A 212 3.64 -59.06 21.58
C GLU A 212 3.27 -57.56 21.58
N HIS A 213 4.26 -56.68 21.46
CA HIS A 213 3.99 -55.24 21.36
C HIS A 213 3.31 -54.80 20.05
N GLY A 214 3.34 -55.62 18.99
CA GLY A 214 2.59 -55.36 17.77
C GLY A 214 1.07 -55.39 17.96
N LEU A 215 0.58 -56.30 18.81
CA LEU A 215 -0.84 -56.36 19.22
C LEU A 215 -1.21 -55.19 20.13
N HIS A 216 -0.30 -54.77 21.00
CA HIS A 216 -0.50 -53.63 21.90
C HIS A 216 -0.55 -52.29 21.16
N ILE A 217 0.16 -52.14 20.03
CA ILE A 217 0.07 -50.96 19.16
C ILE A 217 -1.31 -50.90 18.50
N ASP A 218 -1.86 -52.01 18.01
CA ASP A 218 -3.19 -52.03 17.42
C ASP A 218 -4.29 -51.73 18.44
N GLU A 219 -4.12 -52.23 19.67
CA GLU A 219 -4.99 -51.90 20.78
C GLU A 219 -4.86 -50.42 21.17
N LEU A 220 -3.65 -49.85 21.20
CA LEU A 220 -3.40 -48.44 21.51
C LEU A 220 -3.86 -47.49 20.40
N LEU A 221 -3.86 -47.93 19.13
CA LEU A 221 -4.45 -47.20 18.01
C LEU A 221 -5.98 -47.23 18.02
N LYS A 222 -6.59 -48.29 18.57
CA LYS A 222 -8.05 -48.42 18.71
C LYS A 222 -8.61 -47.82 20.00
N THR A 223 -7.86 -47.86 21.11
CA THR A 223 -8.29 -47.46 22.45
C THR A 223 -7.66 -46.14 22.91
N GLY A 224 -6.60 -45.69 22.24
CA GLY A 224 -5.87 -44.49 22.60
C GLY A 224 -6.72 -43.25 22.37
N LYS A 225 -6.82 -42.41 23.40
CA LYS A 225 -7.41 -41.07 23.30
C LYS A 225 -6.72 -40.21 22.23
N ILE A 226 -5.51 -40.56 21.80
CA ILE A 226 -4.64 -39.73 20.97
C ILE A 226 -4.93 -39.86 19.47
N PHE A 227 -5.57 -40.95 19.02
CA PHE A 227 -5.88 -41.17 17.60
C PHE A 227 -7.40 -41.34 17.40
N ASP A 228 -7.89 -40.97 16.21
CA ASP A 228 -9.21 -41.34 15.69
C ASP A 228 -9.06 -42.23 14.46
N GLU A 229 -9.98 -43.17 14.30
CA GLU A 229 -10.03 -44.01 13.10
C GLU A 229 -10.50 -43.16 11.91
N TYR A 230 -9.61 -42.97 10.93
CA TYR A 230 -9.89 -42.21 9.72
C TYR A 230 -10.38 -43.14 8.60
N ASP A 231 -9.69 -44.25 8.37
CA ASP A 231 -10.03 -45.27 7.36
C ASP A 231 -9.51 -46.66 7.80
N GLU A 232 -9.87 -47.74 7.10
CA GLU A 232 -9.47 -49.12 7.46
C GLU A 232 -7.94 -49.24 7.68
N ASN A 233 -7.15 -48.52 6.87
CA ASN A 233 -5.68 -48.50 6.93
C ASN A 233 -5.06 -47.17 7.40
N LYS A 234 -5.86 -46.15 7.76
CA LYS A 234 -5.34 -44.81 8.14
C LYS A 234 -5.90 -44.33 9.48
N VAL A 235 -5.07 -43.63 10.24
CA VAL A 235 -5.44 -43.03 11.55
C VAL A 235 -5.19 -41.53 11.53
N LEU A 236 -6.05 -40.78 12.21
CA LEU A 236 -5.92 -39.34 12.39
C LEU A 236 -5.39 -39.02 13.78
N TYR A 237 -4.34 -38.21 13.88
CA TYR A 237 -3.84 -37.74 15.17
C TYR A 237 -4.74 -36.64 15.76
N LYS A 238 -5.21 -36.82 17.00
CA LYS A 238 -5.99 -35.81 17.73
C LYS A 238 -5.06 -34.77 18.34
N LEU A 239 -5.11 -33.56 17.80
CA LEU A 239 -4.61 -32.38 18.50
C LEU A 239 -5.55 -32.02 19.66
N TYR A 240 -5.22 -32.47 20.86
CA TYR A 240 -5.77 -31.88 22.07
C TYR A 240 -5.16 -30.50 22.28
N ARG A 241 -5.99 -29.51 22.64
CA ARG A 241 -5.52 -28.20 23.11
C ARG A 241 -4.90 -28.38 24.50
N SER A 242 -3.70 -28.94 24.58
CA SER A 242 -2.95 -29.00 25.83
C SER A 242 -2.26 -27.65 26.06
N THR A 243 -2.66 -27.00 27.15
CA THR A 243 -1.89 -26.03 27.96
C THR A 243 -1.56 -24.64 27.39
N LEU A 244 -2.20 -24.19 26.31
CA LEU A 244 -2.18 -22.76 25.97
C LEU A 244 -3.38 -22.09 26.65
N PHE A 245 -3.10 -21.41 27.77
CA PHE A 245 -4.04 -20.62 28.57
C PHE A 245 -4.95 -19.77 27.67
N ASP A 246 -6.25 -19.78 27.97
CA ASP A 246 -7.23 -18.89 27.33
C ASP A 246 -6.90 -17.44 27.66
N ILE A 247 -6.28 -16.75 26.70
CA ILE A 247 -6.11 -15.31 26.71
C ILE A 247 -7.45 -14.71 26.28
N SER A 248 -8.25 -14.25 27.25
CA SER A 248 -9.47 -13.48 26.98
C SER A 248 -9.12 -12.05 26.57
N HIS A 249 -9.92 -11.44 25.69
CA HIS A 249 -9.78 -10.09 25.12
C HIS A 249 -9.85 -8.91 26.10
N THR A 250 -9.64 -9.12 27.39
CA THR A 250 -9.73 -8.07 28.43
C THR A 250 -8.37 -7.65 28.99
N ILE A 251 -7.29 -8.33 28.60
CA ILE A 251 -5.97 -8.14 29.20
C ILE A 251 -5.21 -7.02 28.47
N THR A 252 -4.97 -5.93 29.17
CA THR A 252 -4.20 -4.78 28.68
C THR A 252 -2.69 -5.10 28.59
N LEU A 253 -1.91 -4.30 27.86
CA LEU A 253 -0.46 -4.53 27.68
C LEU A 253 0.28 -4.57 29.04
N ASP A 254 -0.17 -3.76 29.99
CA ASP A 254 0.40 -3.72 31.35
C ASP A 254 0.16 -5.03 32.11
N GLU A 255 -1.01 -5.67 31.91
CA GLU A 255 -1.32 -6.97 32.50
C GLU A 255 -0.53 -8.11 31.84
N TYR A 256 -0.13 -7.96 30.57
CA TYR A 256 0.82 -8.88 29.93
C TYR A 256 2.20 -8.79 30.56
N ASP A 257 2.70 -7.58 30.81
CA ASP A 257 3.99 -7.38 31.46
C ASP A 257 3.97 -7.92 32.90
N GLU A 258 2.86 -7.75 33.62
CA GLU A 258 2.65 -8.35 34.94
C GLU A 258 2.59 -9.89 34.89
N MET A 259 1.96 -10.46 33.87
CA MET A 259 1.91 -11.91 33.67
C MET A 259 3.27 -12.49 33.27
N ILE A 260 4.04 -11.77 32.45
CA ILE A 260 5.42 -12.13 32.12
C ILE A 260 6.27 -12.09 33.39
N ALA A 261 6.15 -11.04 34.22
CA ALA A 261 6.85 -10.97 35.48
C ALA A 261 6.49 -12.14 36.42
N LYS A 262 5.20 -12.49 36.52
CA LYS A 262 4.73 -13.61 37.35
C LYS A 262 5.17 -14.96 36.83
N THR A 263 5.21 -15.17 35.52
CA THR A 263 5.71 -16.43 34.93
C THR A 263 7.22 -16.55 35.07
N VAL A 264 7.96 -15.46 34.94
CA VAL A 264 9.41 -15.43 35.26
C VAL A 264 9.64 -15.77 36.73
N GLU A 265 8.83 -15.23 37.64
CA GLU A 265 8.89 -15.57 39.07
C GLU A 265 8.62 -17.07 39.31
N GLN A 266 7.59 -17.63 38.68
CA GLN A 266 7.29 -19.07 38.77
C GLN A 266 8.40 -19.96 38.20
N ILE A 267 9.04 -19.55 37.11
CA ILE A 267 10.21 -20.26 36.56
C ILE A 267 11.37 -20.21 37.56
N GLN A 268 11.58 -19.06 38.21
CA GLN A 268 12.61 -18.90 39.23
C GLN A 268 12.33 -19.79 40.45
N THR A 269 11.08 -19.87 40.92
CA THR A 269 10.70 -20.74 42.04
C THR A 269 10.88 -22.21 41.67
N LEU A 270 10.43 -22.64 40.50
CA LEU A 270 10.61 -24.01 40.01
C LEU A 270 12.10 -24.37 39.85
N LYS A 271 12.93 -23.42 39.40
CA LYS A 271 14.39 -23.61 39.33
C LYS A 271 14.99 -23.81 40.72
N ASN A 272 14.61 -22.98 41.68
CA ASN A 272 15.09 -23.09 43.07
C ASN A 272 14.63 -24.40 43.73
N GLU A 273 13.39 -24.82 43.47
CA GLU A 273 12.85 -26.12 43.90
C GLU A 273 13.62 -27.29 43.26
N GLY A 274 13.96 -27.17 41.97
CA GLY A 274 14.81 -28.11 41.25
C GLY A 274 16.22 -28.22 41.83
N GLU A 275 16.85 -27.10 42.17
CA GLU A 275 18.16 -27.07 42.84
C GLU A 275 18.09 -27.67 44.25
N SER A 276 17.05 -27.34 45.02
CA SER A 276 16.80 -27.94 46.35
C SER A 276 16.60 -29.46 46.26
N THR A 277 15.83 -29.92 45.28
CA THR A 277 15.63 -31.35 45.02
C THR A 277 16.92 -32.02 44.59
N LYS A 278 17.73 -31.38 43.74
CA LYS A 278 19.04 -31.91 43.35
C LYS A 278 19.99 -32.01 44.55
N GLN A 279 19.98 -31.04 45.46
CA GLN A 279 20.76 -31.09 46.70
C GLN A 279 20.27 -32.20 47.64
N SER A 280 18.95 -32.41 47.74
CA SER A 280 18.40 -33.49 48.58
C SER A 280 18.74 -34.87 48.00
N TRP A 281 18.69 -35.03 46.68
CA TRP A 281 19.13 -36.23 45.98
C TRP A 281 20.64 -36.45 46.16
N SER A 282 21.45 -35.41 46.05
CA SER A 282 22.90 -35.51 46.28
C SER A 282 23.22 -35.92 47.73
N LYS A 283 22.53 -35.35 48.72
CA LYS A 283 22.68 -35.74 50.14
C LYS A 283 22.22 -37.18 50.37
N ASN A 284 21.13 -37.61 49.75
CA ASN A 284 20.64 -38.98 49.86
C ASN A 284 21.55 -39.98 49.15
N ALA A 285 22.12 -39.62 47.99
CA ALA A 285 23.14 -40.42 47.32
C ALA A 285 24.41 -40.54 48.17
N GLU A 286 24.87 -39.45 48.81
CA GLU A 286 26.00 -39.48 49.74
C GLU A 286 25.71 -40.37 50.96
N LYS A 287 24.49 -40.28 51.53
CA LYS A 287 24.05 -41.20 52.60
C LYS A 287 24.00 -42.64 52.13
N MET A 288 23.48 -42.92 50.93
CA MET A 288 23.49 -44.26 50.34
C MET A 288 24.90 -44.78 50.11
N LEU A 289 25.85 -43.93 49.69
CA LEU A 289 27.26 -44.31 49.56
C LEU A 289 27.89 -44.64 50.92
N LYS A 290 27.57 -43.87 51.97
CA LYS A 290 28.02 -44.19 53.33
C LYS A 290 27.39 -45.48 53.87
N ILE A 291 26.10 -45.70 53.62
CA ILE A 291 25.42 -46.96 53.96
C ILE A 291 26.04 -48.11 53.19
N LYS A 292 26.31 -47.95 51.89
CA LYS A 292 26.98 -48.96 51.07
C LYS A 292 28.37 -49.26 51.61
N ALA A 293 29.15 -48.24 51.97
CA ALA A 293 30.47 -48.45 52.56
C ALA A 293 30.40 -49.22 53.90
N ILE A 294 29.41 -48.95 54.74
CA ILE A 294 29.18 -49.70 55.99
C ILE A 294 28.71 -51.13 55.68
N VAL A 295 27.80 -51.32 54.72
CA VAL A 295 27.32 -52.65 54.31
C VAL A 295 28.47 -53.48 53.75
N ASP A 296 29.29 -52.89 52.87
CA ASP A 296 30.48 -53.54 52.31
C ASP A 296 31.51 -53.84 53.43
N GLU A 297 31.71 -52.95 54.42
CA GLU A 297 32.55 -53.23 55.61
C GLU A 297 31.96 -54.34 56.52
N THR A 298 30.64 -54.40 56.70
CA THR A 298 30.00 -55.48 57.48
C THR A 298 29.99 -56.81 56.76
N VAL A 299 29.90 -56.82 55.42
CA VAL A 299 30.04 -58.04 54.61
C VAL A 299 31.48 -58.53 54.67
N ASP A 300 32.48 -57.65 54.65
CA ASP A 300 33.88 -58.04 54.83
C ASP A 300 34.17 -58.53 56.28
N GLN A 301 33.46 -58.03 57.30
CA GLN A 301 33.53 -58.51 58.69
C GLN A 301 32.80 -59.84 58.92
N GLU A 302 31.62 -60.07 58.34
CA GLU A 302 30.93 -61.37 58.40
C GLU A 302 31.71 -62.46 57.65
N ILE A 303 32.39 -62.11 56.54
CA ILE A 303 33.29 -63.04 55.82
C ILE A 303 34.55 -63.34 56.64
N THR A 304 35.01 -62.44 57.52
CA THR A 304 36.17 -62.73 58.40
C THR A 304 35.80 -63.49 59.68
N GLU A 305 34.63 -63.24 60.28
CA GLU A 305 34.16 -64.01 61.46
C GLU A 305 33.75 -65.46 61.11
N ASP A 306 33.17 -65.72 59.93
CA ASP A 306 32.85 -67.09 59.48
C ASP A 306 34.11 -67.90 59.09
N VAL A 307 35.24 -67.24 58.80
CA VAL A 307 36.52 -67.89 58.52
C VAL A 307 37.30 -68.20 59.81
N GLU A 308 37.24 -67.35 60.85
CA GLU A 308 37.92 -67.63 62.13
C GLU A 308 37.22 -68.71 62.99
N MET A 309 35.96 -69.04 62.74
CA MET A 309 35.25 -70.14 63.43
C MET A 309 35.43 -71.52 62.75
N THR A 310 36.23 -71.62 61.69
CA THR A 310 36.51 -72.86 60.95
C THR A 310 37.98 -73.30 60.91
N GLU A 311 38.82 -72.82 61.82
CA GLU A 311 40.15 -73.40 62.13
C GLU A 311 40.24 -74.02 63.53
#